data_AF-A0A0Q7W4E1-F1
#
_entry.id   AF-A0A0Q7W4E1-F1
#
_cell.length_a   1.000
_cell.length_b   1.000
_cell.length_c   1.000
_cell.angle_alpha   90.00
_cell.angle_beta   90.00
_cell.angle_gamma   90.00
#
_symmetry.space_group_name_H-M   'P 1'
#
loop_
_entity.id
_entity.type
_entity.pdbx_description
1 polymer ?
#
loop_
_entity_poly.entity_id
_entity_poly.type
_entity_poly.pdbx_seq_one_letter_code
_entity_poly.pdbx_strand_id
1 'polypeptide(L)'
;MIALMMAAATAFAPLAGDFDHDGRSDEARIVAHRGQYVLRVTRGADPGHPVTIWDYGKDRPRSAFVDTTRAGRFQTACGKGYYGRETGRCSRDWITLRKGDLSFGYQESSDAVAVWNGRRFDVEWMSD
;
A
#
# COMPACT_ATOMS: atom_id res chain seq x y z
N MET A 1 15.14 40.33 -3.53
CA MET A 1 15.59 38.93 -3.42
C MET A 1 14.45 38.05 -3.87
N ILE A 2 14.58 37.35 -5.00
CA ILE A 2 13.56 36.43 -5.49
C ILE A 2 13.75 35.13 -4.69
N ALA A 3 12.84 34.85 -3.77
CA ALA A 3 12.79 33.56 -3.09
C ALA A 3 12.34 32.53 -4.13
N LEU A 4 13.30 31.75 -4.63
CA LEU A 4 13.03 30.57 -5.42
C LEU A 4 12.35 29.56 -4.49
N MET A 5 11.03 29.50 -4.52
CA MET A 5 10.25 28.41 -3.92
C MET A 5 10.68 27.12 -4.62
N MET A 6 11.67 26.43 -4.06
CA MET A 6 11.92 25.03 -4.34
C MET A 6 10.64 24.29 -3.96
N ALA A 7 9.80 23.98 -4.95
CA ALA A 7 8.75 23.01 -4.78
C ALA A 7 9.45 21.70 -4.41
N ALA A 8 9.55 21.44 -3.10
CA ALA A 8 9.97 20.14 -2.60
C ALA A 8 8.93 19.16 -3.13
N ALA A 9 9.25 18.49 -4.23
CA ALA A 9 8.57 17.27 -4.60
C ALA A 9 8.77 16.35 -3.41
N THR A 10 7.75 16.20 -2.56
CA THR A 10 7.68 15.22 -1.47
C THR A 10 7.78 13.85 -2.10
N ALA A 11 9.00 13.42 -2.43
CA ALA A 11 9.26 12.09 -2.92
C ALA A 11 8.76 11.14 -1.84
N PHE A 12 7.87 10.24 -2.21
CA PHE A 12 7.50 9.14 -1.32
C PHE A 12 8.79 8.39 -1.03
N ALA A 13 9.30 8.54 0.19
CA ALA A 13 10.49 7.83 0.61
C ALA A 13 10.18 6.33 0.50
N PRO A 14 11.10 5.52 -0.04
CA PRO A 14 10.94 4.08 0.00
C PRO A 14 10.83 3.63 1.47
N LEU A 15 9.89 2.73 1.73
CA LEU A 15 9.72 2.07 3.00
C LEU A 15 10.40 0.70 2.92
N ALA A 16 11.39 0.47 3.76
CA ALA A 16 11.99 -0.85 3.94
C ALA A 16 11.25 -1.62 5.03
N GLY A 17 11.07 -2.93 4.85
CA GLY A 17 10.40 -3.81 5.80
C GLY A 17 10.47 -5.27 5.35
N ASP A 18 9.91 -6.20 6.10
CA ASP A 18 9.73 -7.60 5.69
C ASP A 18 8.21 -7.82 5.53
N PHE A 19 7.69 -7.50 4.35
CA PHE A 19 6.24 -7.45 4.11
C PHE A 19 5.68 -8.83 3.75
N ASP A 20 6.54 -9.74 3.28
CA ASP A 20 6.16 -11.13 2.98
C ASP A 20 6.51 -12.14 4.09
N HIS A 21 7.20 -11.69 5.14
CA HIS A 21 7.58 -12.41 6.36
C HIS A 21 8.54 -13.57 6.09
N ASP A 22 9.46 -13.40 5.14
CA ASP A 22 10.47 -14.39 4.79
C ASP A 22 11.84 -14.17 5.49
N GLY A 23 11.96 -13.11 6.29
CA GLY A 23 13.16 -12.72 7.02
C GLY A 23 14.14 -11.87 6.21
N ARG A 24 13.81 -11.47 4.98
CA ARG A 24 14.61 -10.58 4.14
C ARG A 24 13.97 -9.19 4.08
N SER A 25 14.79 -8.18 3.80
CA SER A 25 14.28 -6.83 3.61
C SER A 25 13.71 -6.68 2.20
N ASP A 26 12.45 -6.28 2.16
CA ASP A 26 11.71 -5.77 1.01
C ASP A 26 11.79 -4.23 0.95
N GLU A 27 11.38 -3.67 -0.19
CA GLU A 27 11.19 -2.23 -0.40
C GLU A 27 9.79 -1.95 -0.98
N ALA A 28 9.02 -1.08 -0.34
CA ALA A 28 7.77 -0.53 -0.85
C ALA A 28 7.95 0.93 -1.26
N ARG A 29 7.54 1.30 -2.47
CA ARG A 29 7.72 2.67 -2.98
C ARG A 29 6.63 3.06 -3.98
N ILE A 30 6.19 4.31 -3.89
CA ILE A 30 5.36 4.92 -4.94
C ILE A 30 6.28 5.48 -6.04
N VAL A 31 6.09 4.99 -7.27
CA VAL A 31 6.92 5.35 -8.43
C VAL A 31 6.05 5.72 -9.63
N ALA A 32 6.59 6.56 -10.52
CA ALA A 32 6.03 6.72 -11.85
C ALA A 32 6.40 5.51 -12.72
N HIS A 33 5.39 4.79 -13.22
CA HIS A 33 5.55 3.62 -14.08
C HIS A 33 4.53 3.69 -15.22
N ARG A 34 5.02 3.69 -16.47
CA ARG A 34 4.17 3.69 -17.69
C ARG A 34 3.09 4.80 -17.70
N GLY A 35 3.43 5.99 -17.19
CA GLY A 35 2.52 7.14 -17.15
C GLY A 35 1.49 7.12 -16.02
N GLN A 36 1.60 6.19 -15.06
CA GLN A 36 0.80 6.13 -13.84
C GLN A 36 1.70 6.21 -12.61
N TYR A 37 1.17 6.68 -11.49
CA TYR A 37 1.79 6.52 -10.18
C TYR A 37 1.30 5.23 -9.55
N VAL A 38 2.23 4.36 -9.17
CA VAL A 38 1.91 3.04 -8.62
C VAL A 38 2.68 2.77 -7.34
N LEU A 39 2.06 2.08 -6.38
CA LEU A 39 2.77 1.45 -5.28
C LEU A 39 3.38 0.14 -5.78
N ARG A 40 4.70 0.01 -5.70
CA ARG A 40 5.41 -1.24 -5.99
C ARG A 40 6.09 -1.77 -4.75
N VAL A 41 6.09 -3.10 -4.62
CA VAL A 41 6.90 -3.83 -3.65
C VAL A 41 7.95 -4.64 -4.41
N THR A 42 9.21 -4.44 -4.04
CA THR A 42 10.34 -5.28 -4.45
C THR A 42 10.66 -6.21 -3.30
N ARG A 43 10.47 -7.51 -3.49
CA ARG A 43 10.73 -8.50 -2.42
C ARG A 43 12.21 -8.84 -2.35
N GLY A 44 12.76 -8.98 -1.15
CA GLY A 44 14.15 -9.37 -0.94
C GLY A 44 14.46 -10.77 -1.50
N ALA A 45 13.48 -11.68 -1.49
CA ALA A 45 13.59 -12.98 -2.15
C ALA A 45 13.56 -12.94 -3.67
N ASP A 46 13.02 -11.88 -4.29
CA ASP A 46 12.83 -11.80 -5.73
C ASP A 46 12.93 -10.36 -6.28
N PRO A 47 14.13 -9.74 -6.22
CA PRO A 47 14.31 -8.34 -6.56
C PRO A 47 14.11 -8.04 -8.05
N GLY A 48 14.18 -9.05 -8.93
CA GLY A 48 14.00 -8.92 -10.37
C GLY A 48 12.53 -8.77 -10.80
N HIS A 49 11.57 -9.07 -9.93
CA HIS A 49 10.14 -9.07 -10.27
C HIS A 49 9.30 -8.23 -9.29
N PRO A 50 9.47 -6.89 -9.26
CA PRO A 50 8.70 -6.07 -8.33
C PRO A 50 7.21 -6.06 -8.70
N VAL A 51 6.37 -6.25 -7.69
CA VAL A 51 4.92 -6.40 -7.79
C VAL A 51 4.25 -5.04 -7.65
N THR A 52 3.33 -4.71 -8.55
CA THR A 52 2.44 -3.55 -8.39
C THR A 52 1.31 -3.92 -7.43
N ILE A 53 1.22 -3.20 -6.31
CA ILE A 53 0.17 -3.38 -5.30
C ILE A 53 -1.05 -2.54 -5.65
N TRP A 54 -0.82 -1.30 -6.06
CA TRP A 54 -1.90 -0.34 -6.30
C TRP A 54 -1.55 0.67 -7.39
N ASP A 55 -2.57 1.15 -8.10
CA ASP A 55 -2.51 2.20 -9.11
C ASP A 55 -3.24 3.46 -8.59
N TYR A 56 -2.49 4.54 -8.41
CA TYR A 56 -3.01 5.85 -7.98
C TYR A 56 -3.49 6.71 -9.15
N GLY A 57 -3.26 6.28 -10.39
CA GLY A 57 -3.61 7.02 -11.60
C GLY A 57 -2.49 7.94 -12.09
N LYS A 58 -2.85 8.80 -13.05
CA LYS A 58 -1.90 9.64 -13.78
C LYS A 58 -1.36 10.79 -12.94
N ASP A 59 -2.19 11.27 -12.02
CA ASP A 59 -1.87 12.40 -11.18
C ASP A 59 -1.06 11.97 -9.98
N ARG A 60 -0.08 12.80 -9.59
CA ARG A 60 0.75 12.53 -8.42
C ARG A 60 -0.15 12.50 -7.15
N PRO A 61 -0.15 11.42 -6.36
CA PRO A 61 -1.07 11.27 -5.25
C PRO A 61 -0.62 12.06 -4.01
N ARG A 62 -1.03 13.33 -3.91
CA ARG A 62 -0.46 14.30 -2.94
C ARG A 62 -0.56 13.91 -1.46
N SER A 63 -1.58 13.13 -1.09
CA SER A 63 -1.84 12.69 0.29
C SER A 63 -1.67 11.18 0.47
N ALA A 64 -0.99 10.50 -0.46
CA ALA A 64 -0.75 9.08 -0.30
C ALA A 64 0.26 8.79 0.81
N PHE A 65 0.02 7.70 1.54
CA PHE A 65 0.94 7.16 2.53
C PHE A 65 1.24 5.69 2.25
N VAL A 66 2.38 5.24 2.76
CA VAL A 66 2.82 3.85 2.80
C VAL A 66 3.48 3.65 4.16
N ASP A 67 3.03 2.66 4.93
CA ASP A 67 3.53 2.37 6.28
C ASP A 67 3.38 0.87 6.61
N THR A 68 3.82 0.46 7.79
CA THR A 68 3.62 -0.88 8.34
C THR A 68 2.44 -0.92 9.30
N THR A 69 1.76 -2.06 9.31
CA THR A 69 0.65 -2.31 10.22
C THR A 69 1.14 -2.78 11.59
N ARG A 70 0.26 -2.64 12.57
CA ARG A 70 0.34 -3.36 13.84
C ARG A 70 -0.37 -4.71 13.75
N ALA A 71 0.07 -5.67 14.55
CA ALA A 71 -0.64 -6.94 14.68
C ALA A 71 -2.04 -6.74 15.27
N GLY A 72 -3.00 -7.54 14.79
CA GLY A 72 -4.36 -7.55 15.31
C GLY A 72 -5.38 -8.13 14.34
N ARG A 73 -6.62 -8.22 14.80
CA ARG A 73 -7.76 -8.62 13.97
C ARG A 73 -8.69 -7.43 13.79
N PHE A 74 -9.05 -7.15 12.54
CA PHE A 74 -9.76 -5.94 12.16
C PHE A 74 -10.91 -6.24 11.23
N GLN A 75 -11.99 -5.49 11.37
CA GLN A 75 -13.10 -5.51 10.43
C GLN A 75 -12.70 -4.72 9.20
N THR A 76 -12.93 -5.28 8.03
CA THR A 76 -12.67 -4.59 6.75
C THR A 76 -13.83 -3.65 6.43
N ALA A 77 -13.66 -2.85 5.37
CA ALA A 77 -14.74 -2.07 4.78
C ALA A 77 -15.96 -2.95 4.46
N CYS A 78 -15.74 -4.12 3.87
CA CYS A 78 -16.79 -5.10 3.58
C CYS A 78 -17.52 -5.56 4.84
N GLY A 79 -16.78 -5.91 5.90
CA GLY A 79 -17.38 -6.34 7.16
C GLY A 79 -18.23 -5.24 7.81
N LYS A 80 -17.90 -3.97 7.57
CA LYS A 80 -18.65 -2.79 8.02
C LYS A 80 -19.83 -2.43 7.09
N GLY A 81 -20.02 -3.16 5.99
CA GLY A 81 -21.09 -2.94 5.01
C GLY A 81 -20.74 -1.94 3.90
N TYR A 82 -19.49 -1.47 3.82
CA TYR A 82 -19.00 -0.64 2.73
C TYR A 82 -18.55 -1.53 1.56
N TYR A 83 -19.00 -1.17 0.35
CA TYR A 83 -18.66 -1.86 -0.90
C TYR A 83 -19.16 -3.31 -0.97
N GLY A 84 -20.07 -3.62 -1.90
CA GLY A 84 -20.49 -5.01 -2.14
C GLY A 84 -19.38 -5.83 -2.81
N ARG A 85 -19.44 -7.17 -2.71
CA ARG A 85 -18.56 -8.09 -3.45
C ARG A 85 -18.50 -7.78 -4.96
N GLU A 86 -19.58 -7.23 -5.49
CA GLU A 86 -19.73 -6.76 -6.87
C GLU A 86 -18.86 -5.55 -7.25
N THR A 87 -18.42 -4.75 -6.28
CA THR A 87 -17.44 -3.66 -6.54
C THR A 87 -16.01 -4.17 -6.67
N GLY A 88 -15.74 -5.41 -6.23
CA GLY A 88 -14.42 -6.04 -6.24
C GLY A 88 -13.38 -5.37 -5.34
N ARG A 89 -13.76 -4.40 -4.50
CA ARG A 89 -12.80 -3.62 -3.71
C ARG A 89 -12.26 -4.39 -2.51
N CYS A 90 -13.10 -5.08 -1.75
CA CYS A 90 -12.70 -5.95 -0.64
C CYS A 90 -13.33 -7.33 -0.78
N SER A 91 -12.72 -8.36 -0.18
CA SER A 91 -13.11 -9.76 -0.40
C SER A 91 -13.54 -10.51 0.86
N ARG A 92 -13.16 -10.00 2.04
CA ARG A 92 -13.38 -10.64 3.35
C ARG A 92 -13.91 -9.65 4.37
N ASP A 93 -14.72 -10.10 5.32
CA ASP A 93 -15.31 -9.24 6.37
C ASP A 93 -14.32 -8.89 7.49
N TRP A 94 -13.35 -9.77 7.70
CA TRP A 94 -12.32 -9.64 8.73
C TRP A 94 -10.96 -10.00 8.17
N ILE A 95 -9.93 -9.29 8.62
CA ILE A 95 -8.54 -9.58 8.32
C ILE A 95 -7.72 -9.67 9.62
N THR A 96 -6.79 -10.61 9.64
CA THR A 96 -5.77 -10.70 10.69
C THR A 96 -4.47 -10.18 10.12
N LEU A 97 -3.92 -9.15 10.74
CA LEU A 97 -2.67 -8.51 10.37
C LEU A 97 -1.57 -8.95 11.33
N ARG A 98 -0.37 -9.12 10.78
CA ARG A 98 0.88 -9.25 11.51
C ARG A 98 1.57 -7.90 11.55
N LYS A 99 2.31 -7.66 12.63
CA LYS A 99 3.20 -6.49 12.68
C LYS A 99 4.15 -6.57 11.48
N GLY A 100 4.22 -5.51 10.69
CA GLY A 100 5.04 -5.48 9.48
C GLY A 100 4.31 -5.80 8.19
N ASP A 101 3.03 -6.21 8.21
CA ASP A 101 2.25 -6.18 6.96
C ASP A 101 2.17 -4.74 6.42
N LEU A 102 2.01 -4.58 5.11
CA LEU A 102 2.01 -3.27 4.45
C LEU A 102 0.63 -2.60 4.58
N SER A 103 0.60 -1.33 4.98
CA SER A 103 -0.56 -0.44 4.92
C SER A 103 -0.27 0.72 3.98
N PHE A 104 -1.28 1.16 3.25
CA PHE A 104 -1.18 2.24 2.29
C PHE A 104 -2.55 2.85 2.02
N GLY A 105 -2.55 4.06 1.49
CA GLY A 105 -3.80 4.71 1.14
C GLY A 105 -3.63 6.20 0.99
N TYR A 106 -4.63 6.95 1.42
CA TYR A 106 -4.65 8.41 1.47
C TYR A 106 -4.96 8.87 2.89
N GLN A 107 -4.19 9.82 3.42
CA GLN A 107 -4.18 10.24 4.84
C GLN A 107 -5.54 10.66 5.42
N GLU A 108 -6.58 10.86 4.59
CA GLU A 108 -7.86 11.45 4.99
C GLU A 108 -9.09 10.72 4.44
N SER A 109 -8.90 9.63 3.68
CA SER A 109 -10.03 9.10 2.89
C SER A 109 -10.03 7.61 2.62
N SER A 110 -8.89 6.92 2.76
CA SER A 110 -8.86 5.48 2.55
C SER A 110 -7.61 4.85 3.17
N ASP A 111 -7.79 3.73 3.86
CA ASP A 111 -6.72 2.84 4.31
C ASP A 111 -6.96 1.44 3.72
N ALA A 112 -5.91 0.89 3.12
CA ALA A 112 -5.82 -0.47 2.63
C ALA A 112 -4.58 -1.15 3.19
N VAL A 113 -4.65 -2.47 3.25
CA VAL A 113 -3.55 -3.32 3.64
C VAL A 113 -3.22 -4.29 2.51
N ALA A 114 -1.94 -4.58 2.32
CA ALA A 114 -1.46 -5.59 1.41
C ALA A 114 -0.78 -6.70 2.21
N VAL A 115 -1.38 -7.90 2.19
CA VAL A 115 -0.92 -9.04 2.99
C VAL A 115 -0.46 -10.16 2.07
N TRP A 116 0.75 -10.66 2.30
CA TRP A 116 1.29 -11.79 1.55
C TRP A 116 0.56 -13.09 1.90
N ASN A 117 0.05 -13.79 0.88
CA ASN A 117 -0.67 -15.06 1.03
C ASN A 117 0.18 -16.30 0.72
N GLY A 118 1.50 -16.14 0.58
CA GLY A 118 2.42 -17.21 0.13
C GLY A 118 2.73 -17.19 -1.36
N ARG A 119 1.94 -16.45 -2.16
CA ARG A 119 2.12 -16.35 -3.63
C ARG A 119 2.04 -14.93 -4.17
N ARG A 120 1.18 -14.09 -3.57
CA ARG A 120 0.98 -12.69 -3.95
C ARG A 120 0.54 -11.88 -2.73
N PHE A 121 0.58 -10.56 -2.88
CA PHE A 121 -0.11 -9.67 -1.95
C PHE A 121 -1.60 -9.63 -2.29
N ASP A 122 -2.45 -9.95 -1.32
CA ASP A 122 -3.86 -9.66 -1.37
C ASP A 122 -4.12 -8.28 -0.75
N VAL A 123 -4.90 -7.45 -1.43
CA VAL A 123 -5.25 -6.10 -0.97
C VAL A 123 -6.63 -6.14 -0.34
N GLU A 124 -6.77 -5.54 0.84
CA GLU A 124 -8.06 -5.36 1.53
C GLU A 124 -8.21 -3.93 2.04
N TRP A 125 -9.41 -3.37 1.95
CA TRP A 125 -9.73 -2.04 2.48
C TRP A 125 -10.25 -2.13 3.90
N MET A 126 -9.82 -1.21 4.75
CA MET A 126 -10.12 -1.21 6.19
C MET A 126 -11.33 -0.34 6.57
N SER A 127 -11.70 0.58 5.68
CA SER A 127 -12.46 1.81 5.98
C SER A 127 -11.77 2.70 7.02
N ASP A 128 -11.90 4.00 6.80
CA ASP A 128 -11.74 5.02 7.82
C ASP A 128 -12.65 4.78 9.04
#